data_AF-A0A383BQ08-F1
#
_entry.id   AF-A0A383BQ08-F1
#
_cell.length_a   1.000
_cell.length_b   1.000
_cell.length_c   1.000
_cell.angle_alpha   90.00
_cell.angle_beta   90.00
_cell.angle_gamma   90.00
#
_symmetry.space_group_name_H-M   'P 1'
#
loop_
_entity.id
_entity.type
_entity.pdbx_description
1 polymer ?
#
loop_
_entity_poly.entity_id
_entity_poly.type
_entity_poly.pdbx_seq_one_letter_code
_entity_poly.pdbx_strand_id
1 'polypeptide(L)'
;HRFAGPVADDQERTRRLLELMEPYHGEQREAIWVEGLCLADRGRILASWELTGGTGVIAETPSDTPAIPGFWVFSVWHFPQFGRIYNQLTPEELESLDDHWISLRRLLRRYFQSHFVPSGRY
;
A
#
# COMPACT_ATOMS: atom_id res chain seq x y z
N HIS A 1 -13.21 1.48 -2.58
CA HIS A 1 -13.05 0.09 -2.09
C HIS A 1 -14.43 -0.46 -1.71
N ARG A 2 -14.81 -1.70 -2.09
CA ARG A 2 -16.16 -2.27 -1.85
C ARG A 2 -16.18 -3.53 -0.96
N PHE A 3 -15.06 -3.82 -0.31
CA PHE A 3 -14.85 -5.05 0.46
C PHE A 3 -15.98 -5.35 1.47
N ALA A 4 -16.43 -4.34 2.22
CA ALA A 4 -17.53 -4.48 3.19
C ALA A 4 -18.90 -4.00 2.64
N GLY A 5 -19.03 -3.84 1.32
CA GLY A 5 -20.21 -3.29 0.66
C GLY A 5 -19.99 -1.92 0.02
N PRO A 6 -20.94 -1.44 -0.80
CA PRO A 6 -20.78 -0.25 -1.63
C PRO A 6 -20.81 1.07 -0.85
N VAL A 7 -21.41 1.09 0.34
CA VAL A 7 -21.58 2.29 1.18
C VAL A 7 -20.79 2.22 2.48
N ALA A 8 -20.07 1.11 2.71
CA ALA A 8 -19.39 0.88 3.98
C ALA A 8 -18.28 1.90 4.23
N ASP A 9 -18.17 2.43 5.44
CA ASP A 9 -17.09 3.33 5.82
C ASP A 9 -15.79 2.59 6.19
N ASP A 10 -14.76 3.34 6.58
CA ASP A 10 -13.45 2.79 6.95
C ASP A 10 -13.50 1.93 8.22
N GLN A 11 -14.34 2.28 9.19
CA GLN A 11 -14.50 1.53 10.43
C GLN A 11 -15.20 0.20 10.17
N GLU A 12 -16.26 0.22 9.35
CA GLU A 12 -16.99 -0.98 8.94
C GLU A 12 -16.12 -1.95 8.14
N ARG A 13 -15.25 -1.43 7.26
CA ARG A 13 -14.28 -2.25 6.53
C ARG A 13 -13.26 -2.89 7.46
N THR A 14 -12.73 -2.12 8.41
CA THR A 14 -11.76 -2.61 9.41
C THR A 14 -12.39 -3.69 10.27
N ARG A 15 -13.57 -3.42 10.86
CA ARG A 15 -14.32 -4.41 11.66
C ARG A 15 -14.58 -5.68 10.85
N ARG A 16 -15.05 -5.54 9.61
CA ARG A 16 -15.36 -6.71 8.77
C ARG A 16 -14.13 -7.54 8.44
N LEU A 17 -12.98 -6.91 8.21
CA LEU A 17 -11.72 -7.63 8.01
C LEU A 17 -11.35 -8.41 9.28
N LEU A 18 -11.41 -7.78 10.45
CA LEU A 18 -11.07 -8.44 11.71
C LEU A 18 -12.00 -9.61 12.05
N GLU A 19 -13.30 -9.49 11.76
CA GLU A 19 -14.26 -10.61 11.87
C GLU A 19 -13.88 -11.79 10.97
N LEU A 20 -13.48 -11.54 9.73
CA LEU A 20 -13.04 -12.61 8.83
C LEU A 20 -11.72 -13.24 9.29
N MET A 21 -10.88 -12.44 9.94
CA MET A 21 -9.58 -12.89 10.42
C MET A 21 -9.65 -13.60 11.77
N GLU A 22 -10.78 -13.58 12.49
CA GLU A 22 -10.92 -14.13 13.85
C GLU A 22 -10.39 -15.57 14.02
N PRO A 23 -10.56 -16.51 13.06
CA PRO A 23 -10.05 -17.88 13.20
C PRO A 23 -8.53 -18.05 12.98
N TYR A 24 -7.84 -17.00 12.53
CA TYR A 24 -6.43 -17.08 12.12
C TYR A 24 -5.52 -16.39 13.12
N HIS A 25 -4.35 -16.98 13.37
CA HIS A 25 -3.36 -16.44 14.32
C HIS A 25 -1.95 -16.45 13.74
N GLY A 26 -1.10 -15.56 14.27
CA GLY A 26 0.31 -15.46 13.87
C GLY A 26 0.50 -15.29 12.36
N GLU A 27 1.36 -16.13 11.77
CA GLU A 27 1.69 -16.12 10.33
C GLU A 27 0.49 -16.36 9.42
N GLN A 28 -0.59 -16.98 9.91
CA GLN A 28 -1.82 -17.17 9.13
C GLN A 28 -2.52 -15.84 8.80
N ARG A 29 -2.12 -14.75 9.47
CA ARG A 29 -2.64 -13.40 9.26
C ARG A 29 -1.71 -12.55 8.40
N GLU A 30 -0.70 -13.16 7.76
CA GLU A 30 0.17 -12.45 6.83
C GLU A 30 -0.62 -11.83 5.68
N ALA A 31 -0.25 -10.60 5.34
CA ALA A 31 -0.85 -9.83 4.28
C ALA A 31 0.21 -8.99 3.57
N ILE A 32 0.08 -8.95 2.25
CA ILE A 32 0.86 -8.11 1.35
C ILE A 32 -0.03 -7.02 0.76
N TRP A 33 0.55 -5.84 0.53
CA TRP A 33 -0.08 -4.82 -0.28
C TRP A 33 0.37 -4.98 -1.73
N VAL A 34 -0.57 -4.97 -2.68
CA VAL A 34 -0.26 -4.98 -4.11
C VAL A 34 -0.75 -3.68 -4.71
N GLU A 35 0.15 -2.94 -5.33
CA GLU A 35 -0.13 -1.65 -5.95
C GLU A 35 0.10 -1.72 -7.46
N GLY A 36 -0.92 -1.30 -8.23
CA GLY A 36 -0.88 -1.26 -9.68
C GLY A 36 -0.91 0.17 -10.21
N LEU A 37 0.02 0.53 -11.08
CA LEU A 37 0.08 1.84 -11.73
C LEU A 37 0.15 1.70 -13.25
N CYS A 38 -0.79 2.34 -13.95
CA CYS A 38 -0.81 2.42 -15.42
C CYS A 38 -0.62 3.87 -15.87
N LEU A 39 0.36 4.10 -16.74
CA LEU A 39 0.55 5.35 -17.48
C LEU A 39 -0.02 5.18 -18.90
N ALA A 40 -0.92 6.07 -19.30
CA ALA A 40 -1.53 6.05 -20.63
C ALA A 40 -1.62 7.45 -21.22
N ASP A 41 -1.49 7.56 -22.54
CA ASP A 41 -1.71 8.79 -23.32
C ASP A 41 -2.58 8.47 -24.54
N ARG A 42 -3.60 9.30 -24.79
CA ARG A 42 -4.49 9.19 -25.96
C ARG A 42 -5.02 7.77 -26.23
N GLY A 43 -5.48 7.10 -25.18
CA GLY A 43 -6.06 5.76 -25.26
C GLY A 43 -5.04 4.63 -25.47
N ARG A 44 -3.74 4.92 -25.37
CA ARG A 44 -2.67 3.92 -25.45
C ARG A 44 -1.97 3.78 -24.10
N ILE A 45 -1.76 2.55 -23.67
CA ILE A 45 -0.93 2.24 -22.50
C ILE A 45 0.52 2.48 -22.90
N LEU A 46 1.19 3.34 -22.14
CA LEU A 46 2.59 3.69 -22.30
C LEU A 46 3.48 2.83 -21.40
N ALA A 47 3.03 2.56 -20.17
CA ALA A 47 3.66 1.66 -19.23
C ALA A 47 2.63 1.17 -18.20
N SER A 48 2.84 -0.03 -17.65
CA SER A 48 2.08 -0.56 -16.54
C SER A 48 3.01 -1.30 -15.61
N TRP A 49 2.84 -1.09 -14.31
CA TRP A 49 3.62 -1.75 -13.27
C TRP A 49 2.66 -2.29 -12.20
N GLU A 50 3.00 -3.46 -11.67
CA GLU A 50 2.40 -4.02 -10.48
C GLU A 50 3.55 -4.30 -9.51
N LEU A 51 3.43 -3.79 -8.29
CA LEU A 51 4.42 -3.99 -7.24
C LEU A 51 3.77 -4.61 -6.03
N THR A 52 4.50 -5.52 -5.40
CA THR A 52 4.16 -6.04 -4.07
C THR A 52 4.97 -5.26 -3.04
N GLY A 53 4.31 -4.76 -2.00
CA GLY A 53 4.95 -4.14 -0.84
C GLY A 53 5.45 -5.17 0.17
N GLY A 54 6.00 -4.69 1.28
CA GLY A 54 6.47 -5.56 2.36
C GLY A 54 5.39 -6.50 2.89
N THR A 55 5.79 -7.68 3.37
CA THR A 55 4.88 -8.62 4.05
C THR A 55 4.71 -8.16 5.50
N GLY A 56 3.46 -7.87 5.86
CA GLY A 56 3.07 -7.57 7.24
C GLY A 56 2.05 -8.59 7.73
N VAL A 57 1.49 -8.35 8.91
CA VAL A 57 0.49 -9.19 9.55
C VAL A 57 -0.72 -8.33 9.89
N ILE A 58 -1.93 -8.81 9.66
CA ILE A 58 -3.15 -8.14 10.12
C ILE A 58 -3.23 -8.30 11.65
N ALA A 59 -3.22 -7.21 12.40
CA ALA A 59 -3.36 -7.22 13.85
C ALA A 59 -4.72 -7.77 14.28
N GLU A 60 -4.84 -8.23 15.53
CA GLU A 60 -6.11 -8.71 16.09
C GLU A 60 -7.05 -7.57 16.45
N THR A 61 -6.49 -6.41 16.81
CA THR A 61 -7.21 -5.18 17.11
C THR A 61 -6.62 -4.00 16.32
N PRO A 62 -7.42 -2.99 15.97
CA PRO A 62 -6.90 -1.75 15.38
C PRO A 62 -5.94 -1.04 16.34
N SER A 63 -4.96 -0.33 15.79
CA SER A 63 -4.12 0.60 16.54
C SER A 63 -4.94 1.79 17.04
N ASP A 64 -4.57 2.32 18.21
CA ASP A 64 -5.13 3.58 18.75
C ASP A 64 -4.70 4.82 17.95
N THR A 65 -3.81 4.65 16.97
CA THR A 65 -3.36 5.75 16.11
C THR A 65 -4.51 6.21 15.21
N PRO A 66 -4.70 7.53 15.01
CA PRO A 66 -5.71 8.04 14.11
C PRO A 66 -5.61 7.40 12.71
N ALA A 67 -6.71 6.84 12.23
CA ALA A 67 -6.79 6.28 10.90
C ALA A 67 -6.65 7.37 9.83
N ILE A 68 -5.98 7.05 8.72
CA ILE A 68 -5.92 7.93 7.55
C ILE A 68 -7.18 7.65 6.71
N PRO A 69 -8.04 8.65 6.44
CA PRO A 69 -9.24 8.46 5.64
C PRO A 69 -8.93 7.86 4.27
N GLY A 70 -9.63 6.78 3.90
CA GLY A 70 -9.42 6.03 2.67
C GLY A 70 -8.34 4.95 2.73
N PHE A 71 -7.51 4.94 3.79
CA PHE A 71 -6.41 3.97 3.99
C PHE A 71 -6.60 3.18 5.30
N TRP A 72 -7.83 2.74 5.54
CA TRP A 72 -8.26 2.05 6.77
C TRP A 72 -7.43 0.82 7.15
N VAL A 73 -6.95 0.04 6.16
CA VAL A 73 -6.14 -1.17 6.39
C VAL A 73 -4.85 -0.85 7.15
N PHE A 74 -4.30 0.36 6.98
CA PHE A 74 -3.04 0.73 7.65
C PHE A 74 -3.19 0.83 9.17
N SER A 75 -4.42 0.91 9.71
CA SER A 75 -4.66 0.87 11.15
C SER A 75 -4.49 -0.53 11.77
N VAL A 76 -4.52 -1.58 10.94
CA VAL A 76 -4.40 -2.99 11.34
C VAL A 76 -3.25 -3.71 10.66
N TRP A 77 -2.53 -3.09 9.72
CA TRP A 77 -1.40 -3.72 9.03
C TRP A 77 -0.10 -3.48 9.80
N HIS A 78 0.34 -4.50 10.52
CA HIS A 78 1.46 -4.47 11.45
C HIS A 78 2.71 -5.14 10.87
N PHE A 79 3.88 -4.59 11.18
CA PHE A 79 5.18 -5.12 10.78
C PHE A 79 5.94 -5.57 12.05
N PRO A 80 5.90 -6.87 12.41
CA PRO A 80 6.48 -7.38 13.64
C PRO A 80 7.95 -7.03 13.87
N GLN A 81 8.75 -6.98 12.79
CA GLN A 81 10.17 -6.61 12.83
C GLN A 81 10.42 -5.18 13.33
N PHE A 82 9.43 -4.30 13.25
CA PHE A 82 9.49 -2.92 13.74
C PHE A 82 8.59 -2.66 14.95
N GLY A 83 7.67 -3.58 15.26
CA GLY A 83 6.66 -3.40 16.31
C GLY A 83 5.70 -2.24 16.05
N ARG A 84 5.43 -1.95 14.77
CA ARG A 84 4.70 -0.76 14.30
C ARG A 84 3.70 -1.13 13.23
N ILE A 85 2.63 -0.33 13.13
CA ILE A 85 1.77 -0.35 11.94
C ILE A 85 2.39 0.45 10.79
N TYR A 86 1.96 0.20 9.56
CA TYR A 86 2.49 0.87 8.35
C TYR A 86 2.63 2.39 8.51
N ASN A 87 1.61 3.07 9.04
CA ASN A 87 1.59 4.54 9.20
C ASN A 87 2.57 5.10 10.22
N GLN A 88 3.20 4.24 11.02
CA GLN A 88 4.17 4.63 12.03
C GLN A 88 5.61 4.36 11.59
N LEU A 89 5.80 3.76 10.41
CA LEU A 89 7.12 3.41 9.91
C LEU A 89 7.90 4.66 9.49
N THR A 90 9.19 4.68 9.80
CA THR A 90 10.08 5.74 9.32
C THR A 90 10.39 5.56 7.83
N PRO A 91 10.90 6.61 7.14
CA PRO A 91 11.35 6.48 5.75
C PRO A 91 12.38 5.35 5.55
N GLU A 92 13.30 5.15 6.49
CA GLU A 92 14.32 4.10 6.45
C GLU A 92 13.71 2.71 6.62
N GLU A 93 12.73 2.55 7.53
CA GLU A 93 11.99 1.31 7.70
C GLU A 93 11.20 0.97 6.43
N LEU A 94 10.50 1.94 5.84
CA LEU A 94 9.79 1.77 4.57
C LEU A 94 10.74 1.39 3.42
N GLU A 95 11.91 2.03 3.33
CA GLU A 95 12.91 1.67 2.32
C GLU A 95 13.41 0.23 2.50
N SER A 96 13.61 -0.22 3.74
CA SER A 96 14.01 -1.60 4.02
C SER A 96 12.94 -2.66 3.71
N LEU A 97 11.68 -2.24 3.55
CA LEU A 97 10.55 -3.09 3.16
C LEU A 97 10.34 -3.18 1.64
N ASP A 98 11.24 -2.59 0.85
CA ASP A 98 11.04 -2.38 -0.59
C ASP A 98 9.68 -1.71 -0.88
N ASP A 99 9.34 -0.66 -0.11
CA ASP A 99 8.03 -0.02 -0.16
C ASP A 99 7.56 0.27 -1.60
N HIS A 100 6.31 -0.12 -1.85
CA HIS A 100 5.69 -0.08 -3.17
C HIS A 100 5.56 1.36 -3.69
N TRP A 101 5.30 2.36 -2.85
CA TRP A 101 5.23 3.76 -3.29
C TRP A 101 6.62 4.30 -3.66
N ILE A 102 7.64 3.99 -2.86
CA ILE A 102 9.03 4.38 -3.17
C ILE A 102 9.46 3.76 -4.51
N SER A 103 9.18 2.48 -4.70
CA SER A 103 9.53 1.75 -5.92
C SER A 103 8.74 2.24 -7.15
N LEU A 104 7.44 2.49 -7.04
CA LEU A 104 6.63 3.07 -8.12
C LEU A 104 7.11 4.47 -8.50
N ARG A 105 7.41 5.32 -7.51
CA ARG A 105 7.96 6.66 -7.75
C ARG A 105 9.26 6.60 -8.54
N ARG A 106 10.14 5.64 -8.24
CA ARG A 106 11.37 5.41 -8.98
C ARG A 106 11.11 4.97 -10.42
N LEU A 107 10.19 4.02 -10.64
CA LEU A 107 9.81 3.53 -11.97
C LEU A 107 9.21 4.64 -12.84
N LEU A 108 8.28 5.42 -12.29
CA LEU A 108 7.64 6.52 -12.98
C LEU A 108 8.65 7.62 -13.37
N ARG A 109 9.52 8.01 -12.43
CA ARG A 109 10.59 8.98 -12.71
C ARG A 109 11.52 8.49 -13.80
N ARG A 110 11.95 7.22 -13.73
CA ARG A 110 12.80 6.62 -14.76
C ARG A 110 12.12 6.64 -16.12
N TYR A 111 10.83 6.32 -16.20
CA TYR A 111 10.07 6.35 -17.45
C TYR A 111 10.13 7.75 -18.10
N PHE A 112 9.82 8.80 -17.35
CA PHE A 112 9.85 10.17 -17.88
C PHE A 112 11.26 10.62 -18.25
N GLN A 113 12.28 10.27 -17.46
CA GLN A 113 13.67 10.63 -17.77
C GLN A 113 14.19 9.96 -19.03
N SER A 114 13.76 8.72 -19.33
CA SER A 114 14.21 8.00 -20.53
C SER A 114 13.44 8.35 -21.80
N HIS A 115 12.19 8.81 -21.68
CA HIS A 115 11.32 9.10 -22.83
C HIS A 115 11.14 10.60 -23.09
N PHE A 116 11.48 11.45 -22.12
CA PHE A 116 11.44 12.90 -22.24
C PHE A 116 12.79 13.47 -21.85
N VAL A 117 13.69 13.57 -22.83
CA VAL A 117 14.85 14.46 -22.71
C VAL A 117 14.30 15.89 -22.75
N PRO A 118 14.63 16.78 -21.79
CA PRO A 118 14.35 18.20 -21.97
C PRO A 118 15.06 18.60 -23.25
N SER A 119 14.29 19.00 -24.27
CA SER A 119 14.84 19.63 -25.47
C SER A 119 15.44 20.96 -25.01
N GLY A 120 16.70 20.89 -24.57
CA GLY A 120 17.55 22.02 -24.29
C GLY A 120 17.64 22.84 -25.57
N ARG A 121 17.14 24.07 -25.48
CA ARG A 121 17.19 25.09 -26.51
C ARG A 121 18.63 25.27 -27.00
N TYR A 122 18.83 25.21 -28.31
CA TYR A 122 19.93 25.90 -28.99
C TYR A 122 19.56 27.38 -29.15
#